data_AF-A0A537SVK4-F1
#
_entry.id   AF-A0A537SVK4-F1
#
_cell.length_a   1.000
_cell.length_b   1.000
_cell.length_c   1.000
_cell.angle_alpha   90.00
_cell.angle_beta   90.00
_cell.angle_gamma   90.00
#
_symmetry.space_group_name_H-M   'P 1'
#
loop_
_entity.id
_entity.type
_entity.pdbx_description
1 polymer ?
#
loop_
_entity_poly.entity_id
_entity_poly.type
_entity_poly.pdbx_seq_one_letter_code
_entity_poly.pdbx_strand_id
1 'polypeptide(L)' 'EFLREEHAHRRLGFADAEIGEWCRAAGLEPAPPRHLPGDPLTVVIWTAYRESAGARRYPAAVPEPVAFAERVLQG' A
#
# COMPACT_ATOMS: atom_id res chain seq x y z
N GLU A 1 13.63 19.17 1.79
CA GLU A 1 14.63 18.97 2.85
C GLU A 1 14.00 18.34 4.10
N PHE A 2 12.90 18.90 4.61
CA PHE A 2 12.16 18.48 5.81
C PHE A 2 11.86 16.96 5.97
N LEU A 3 11.40 16.27 4.93
CA LEU A 3 11.01 14.84 5.00
C LEU A 3 12.18 13.87 5.28
N ARG A 4 13.44 14.27 5.01
CA ARG A 4 14.61 13.40 5.20
C ARG A 4 15.11 13.41 6.64
N GLU A 5 14.96 14.53 7.34
CA GLU A 5 15.55 14.74 8.67
C GLU A 5 14.60 14.31 9.80
N GLU A 6 13.29 14.49 9.64
CA GLU A 6 12.32 14.29 10.75
C GLU A 6 11.60 12.93 10.71
N HIS A 7 11.52 12.26 9.56
CA HIS A 7 10.70 11.05 9.37
C HIS A 7 11.48 9.81 8.89
N ALA A 8 12.81 9.81 9.00
CA ALA A 8 13.69 8.69 8.58
C ALA A 8 13.49 8.21 7.13
N HIS A 9 13.00 9.07 6.22
CA HIS A 9 12.91 8.76 4.79
C HIS A 9 14.29 8.79 4.13
N ARG A 10 15.00 7.66 4.19
CA ARG A 10 16.30 7.49 3.53
C ARG A 10 16.21 7.49 1.99
N ARG A 11 15.02 7.27 1.41
CA ARG A 11 14.74 7.39 -0.02
C ARG A 11 13.38 8.06 -0.23
N LEU A 12 13.32 8.99 -1.19
CA LEU A 12 12.05 9.35 -1.84
C LEU A 12 11.49 8.06 -2.42
N GLY A 13 10.24 7.71 -2.11
CA GLY A 13 9.64 6.42 -2.49
C GLY A 13 9.71 6.13 -3.99
N PHE A 14 9.20 4.98 -4.39
CA PHE A 14 9.17 4.57 -5.80
C PHE A 14 8.02 5.23 -6.56
N ALA A 15 8.22 5.47 -7.86
CA ALA A 15 7.15 5.89 -8.75
C ALA A 15 6.20 4.71 -9.03
N ASP A 16 4.92 4.99 -9.22
CA ASP A 16 3.90 3.97 -9.52
C ASP A 16 4.27 3.14 -10.77
N ALA A 17 4.84 3.79 -11.78
CA ALA A 17 5.28 3.13 -13.00
C ALA A 17 6.41 2.12 -12.74
N GLU A 18 7.39 2.49 -11.91
CA GLU A 18 8.55 1.64 -11.60
C GLU A 18 8.13 0.36 -10.87
N ILE A 19 7.25 0.48 -9.87
CA ILE A 19 6.68 -0.69 -9.19
C ILE A 19 5.84 -1.54 -10.14
N GLY A 20 5.05 -0.91 -11.01
CA GLY A 20 4.28 -1.62 -12.03
C GLY A 20 5.14 -2.42 -13.01
N GLU A 21 6.28 -1.87 -13.42
CA GLU A 21 7.26 -2.57 -14.27
C GLU A 21 7.88 -3.76 -13.54
N TRP A 22 8.24 -3.63 -12.26
CA TRP A 22 8.77 -4.75 -11.48
C TRP A 22 7.75 -5.88 -11.31
N CYS A 23 6.47 -5.55 -11.08
CA CYS A 23 5.41 -6.56 -11.02
C CYS A 23 5.31 -7.33 -12.34
N ARG A 24 5.30 -6.62 -13.48
CA ARG A 24 5.24 -7.26 -14.81
C ARG A 24 6.47 -8.10 -15.10
N ALA A 25 7.66 -7.61 -14.77
CA ALA A 25 8.91 -8.36 -14.90
C ALA A 25 8.90 -9.67 -14.06
N ALA A 26 8.16 -9.67 -12.95
CA ALA A 26 7.94 -10.85 -12.11
C ALA A 26 6.78 -11.76 -12.58
N GLY A 27 6.13 -11.46 -13.72
CA GLY A 27 4.98 -12.22 -14.22
C GLY A 27 3.68 -11.99 -13.42
N LEU A 28 3.56 -10.85 -12.75
CA LEU A 28 2.38 -10.44 -12.00
C LEU A 28 1.66 -9.30 -12.74
N GLU A 29 0.33 -9.30 -12.66
CA GLU A 29 -0.50 -8.21 -13.18
C GLU A 29 -0.74 -7.15 -12.08
N PRO A 30 -0.18 -5.93 -12.22
CA PRO A 30 -0.34 -4.88 -11.22
C PRO A 30 -1.77 -4.32 -11.22
N ALA A 31 -2.32 -4.15 -10.02
CA ALA A 31 -3.55 -3.41 -9.79
C ALA A 31 -3.27 -1.90 -9.72
N PRO A 32 -4.29 -1.04 -9.88
CA PRO A 32 -4.14 0.39 -9.65
C PRO A 32 -3.60 0.67 -8.23
N PRO A 33 -2.55 1.50 -8.10
CA PRO A 33 -1.98 1.86 -6.80
C PRO A 33 -3.01 2.61 -5.95
N ARG A 34 -2.98 2.39 -4.64
CA ARG A 34 -3.84 3.09 -3.68
C ARG A 34 -3.01 4.10 -2.92
N HIS A 35 -3.27 5.38 -3.19
CA HIS A 35 -2.68 6.49 -2.48
C HIS A 35 -3.58 6.86 -1.31
N LEU A 36 -3.02 6.82 -0.11
CA LEU A 36 -3.67 7.17 1.14
C LEU A 36 -3.02 8.49 1.59
N PRO A 37 -3.64 9.64 1.25
CA PRO A 37 -3.11 10.92 1.66
C PRO A 37 -3.14 10.99 3.19
N GLY A 38 -2.01 11.40 3.77
CA GLY A 38 -1.87 11.65 5.20
C GLY A 38 -1.13 12.96 5.41
N ASP A 39 -1.25 13.48 6.62
CA ASP A 39 -0.53 14.67 7.06
C ASP A 39 0.45 14.25 8.17
N PRO A 40 1.78 14.31 7.96
CA PRO A 40 2.50 14.94 6.85
C PRO A 40 2.85 14.02 5.66
N LEU A 41 2.48 12.74 5.72
CA LEU A 41 2.98 11.72 4.79
C LEU A 41 1.87 10.94 4.08
N THR A 42 1.97 10.86 2.75
CA THR A 42 1.17 9.96 1.91
C THR A 42 1.74 8.55 1.90
N VAL A 43 0.90 7.56 2.18
CA VAL A 43 1.23 6.13 2.03
C VAL A 43 0.69 5.62 0.70
N VAL A 44 1.50 4.86 -0.05
CA VAL A 44 1.06 4.21 -1.29
C VAL A 44 1.12 2.69 -1.13
N ILE A 45 0.03 2.01 -1.46
CA ILE A 45 -0.08 0.55 -1.46
C ILE A 45 -0.17 0.06 -2.91
N TRP A 46 0.85 -0.68 -3.34
CA TRP A 46 0.87 -1.38 -4.62
C TRP A 46 0.46 -2.85 -4.43
N THR A 47 -0.45 -3.34 -5.25
CA THR A 47 -0.92 -4.75 -5.22
C THR A 47 -0.76 -5.33 -6.62
N ALA A 48 -0.36 -6.60 -6.73
CA ALA A 48 -0.29 -7.31 -8.00
C ALA A 48 -0.77 -8.75 -7.83
N TYR A 49 -1.25 -9.36 -8.90
CA TYR A 49 -1.87 -10.68 -8.88
C TYR A 49 -1.19 -11.62 -9.87
N ARG A 50 -1.17 -12.91 -9.55
CA ARG A 50 -0.75 -13.95 -10.49
C ARG A 50 -1.96 -14.42 -11.28
N GLU A 51 -1.89 -14.46 -12.60
CA GLU A 51 -2.95 -15.03 -13.44
C GLU A 51 -2.93 -16.56 -13.32
N SER A 52 -3.64 -17.12 -12.33
CA SER A 52 -4.55 -18.29 -12.47
C SER A 52 -4.94 -18.96 -11.13
N ALA A 53 -6.18 -19.48 -11.14
CA ALA A 53 -6.91 -20.32 -10.17
C ALA A 53 -7.77 -19.61 -9.10
N GLY A 54 -8.98 -19.21 -9.52
CA GLY A 54 -10.18 -19.31 -8.68
C GLY A 54 -10.32 -18.35 -7.51
N ALA A 55 -11.32 -17.47 -7.62
CA ALA A 55 -11.84 -16.60 -6.58
C ALA A 55 -10.92 -15.43 -6.19
N ARG A 56 -11.25 -14.27 -6.76
CA ARG A 56 -11.20 -12.98 -6.05
C ARG A 56 -11.97 -13.14 -4.73
N ARG A 57 -11.31 -13.67 -3.69
CA ARG A 57 -11.88 -13.76 -2.34
C ARG A 57 -11.49 -12.52 -1.56
N TYR A 58 -11.89 -11.37 -2.10
CA TYR A 58 -12.12 -10.20 -1.29
C TYR A 58 -13.58 -9.82 -1.54
N PRO A 59 -14.45 -9.86 -0.51
CA PRO A 59 -15.83 -9.43 -0.68
C PRO A 59 -15.84 -8.01 -1.24
N ALA A 60 -16.78 -7.74 -2.15
CA ALA A 60 -17.00 -6.40 -2.72
C ALA A 60 -17.33 -5.35 -1.63
N ALA A 61 -17.70 -5.80 -0.42
CA ALA A 61 -17.86 -4.99 0.76
C ALA A 61 -16.64 -5.14 1.68
N VAL A 62 -16.04 -4.01 2.06
CA VAL A 62 -15.09 -3.95 3.17
C VAL A 62 -15.81 -4.45 4.42
N PRO A 63 -15.37 -5.54 5.09
CA PRO A 63 -15.90 -5.87 6.41
C PRO A 63 -15.58 -4.71 7.36
N GLU A 64 -16.54 -4.36 8.22
CA GLU A 64 -16.46 -3.26 9.21
C GLU A 64 -15.06 -3.11 9.81
N PRO A 65 -14.60 -1.85 10.04
CA PRO A 65 -13.23 -1.57 10.42
C PRO A 65 -12.79 -2.44 11.60
N VAL A 66 -11.77 -3.26 11.39
CA VAL A 66 -11.07 -3.95 12.47
C VAL A 66 -10.54 -2.86 13.41
N ALA A 67 -11.13 -2.79 14.60
CA ALA A 67 -10.77 -1.86 15.67
C ALA A 67 -9.34 -2.14 16.16
N PHE A 68 -8.34 -1.71 15.37
CA PHE A 68 -6.93 -1.79 15.71
C PHE A 68 -6.47 -0.60 16.58
N ALA A 69 -7.38 0.32 16.93
CA ALA A 69 -7.02 1.64 17.49
C ALA A 69 -7.31 1.84 19.00
N GLU A 70 -7.63 0.82 19.79
CA GLU A 70 -8.03 1.03 21.21
C GLU A 70 -7.23 0.22 22.25
N ARG A 71 -5.94 -0.07 22.03
CA ARG A 71 -5.11 -0.69 23.09
C ARG A 71 -3.69 -0.14 23.22
N VAL A 72 -3.54 1.19 23.20
CA VAL A 72 -2.30 1.88 23.62
C VAL A 72 -2.56 3.01 24.65
N LEU A 73 -3.82 3.35 24.97
CA LEU A 73 -4.15 4.46 25.90
C LEU A 73 -4.96 4.04 27.14
N GLN A 74 -4.84 2.78 27.59
CA GLN A 74 -5.32 2.36 28.91
C GLN A 74 -4.24 1.59 29.67
N GLY A 75 -3.16 2.30 30.00
CA GLY A 75 -2.16 1.92 30.99
C GLY A 75 -1.64 3.18 31.64
#